data_AF-A0A7C7IT43-F1
#
_entry.id   AF-A0A7C7IT43-F1
#
_cell.length_a   1.000
_cell.length_b   1.000
_cell.length_c   1.000
_cell.angle_alpha   90.00
_cell.angle_beta   90.00
_cell.angle_gamma   90.00
#
_symmetry.space_group_name_H-M   'P 1'
#
loop_
_entity.id
_entity.type
_entity.pdbx_description
1 polymer ?
#
loop_
_entity_poly.entity_id
_entity_poly.type
_entity_poly.pdbx_seq_one_letter_code
_entity_poly.pdbx_strand_id
1 'polypeptide(L)'
;YFDMKYLQYDVPFGMLMRNMHRWAAHAMVITVWLHMFRVFLTGSYKPPREFNWVIGVFLVTFTLLLSFTGYLLPWDQLAMWAVTVGTNMARATPFLGHEGPFQEFVFGVSPRYDARSLLIGGSVVGPPALLRFYVLHCIFIPLVAGALMIVHFWRIRKDGGISGPL
;
A
#
# COMPACT_ATOMS: atom_id res chain seq x y z
N TYR A 1 6.16 15.86 11.33
CA TYR A 1 5.63 16.03 12.70
C TYR A 1 5.07 17.43 12.96
N PHE A 2 5.86 18.51 12.89
CA PHE A 2 5.34 19.87 13.17
C PHE A 2 4.19 20.27 12.23
N ASP A 3 4.28 19.93 10.95
CA ASP A 3 3.19 20.16 9.98
C ASP A 3 1.88 19.46 10.37
N MET A 4 1.96 18.30 11.02
CA MET A 4 0.78 17.60 11.53
C MET A 4 0.15 18.32 12.72
N LYS A 5 0.97 18.93 13.60
CA LYS A 5 0.46 19.78 14.69
C LYS A 5 -0.17 21.04 14.13
N TYR A 6 0.48 21.69 13.18
CA TYR A 6 -0.06 22.85 12.49
C TYR A 6 -1.41 22.54 11.84
N LEU A 7 -1.53 21.43 11.12
CA LEU A 7 -2.80 20.95 10.57
C LEU A 7 -3.87 20.73 11.66
N GLN A 8 -3.48 20.24 12.83
CA GLN A 8 -4.44 19.92 13.89
C GLN A 8 -4.93 21.14 14.67
N TYR A 9 -4.06 22.13 14.90
CA TYR A 9 -4.33 23.23 15.84
C TYR A 9 -4.51 24.59 15.16
N ASP A 10 -3.86 24.82 14.01
CA ASP A 10 -3.79 26.15 13.39
C ASP A 10 -4.60 26.25 12.09
N VAL A 11 -4.81 25.13 11.39
CA VAL A 11 -5.60 25.09 10.14
C VAL A 11 -7.09 24.93 10.45
N PRO A 12 -7.97 25.84 9.96
CA PRO A 12 -9.43 25.69 10.09
C PRO A 12 -9.90 24.34 9.53
N PHE A 13 -10.70 23.60 10.31
CA PHE A 13 -11.15 22.24 10.00
C PHE A 13 -10.03 21.19 9.79
N GLY A 14 -8.77 21.51 10.08
CA GLY A 14 -7.67 20.58 9.81
C GLY A 14 -7.73 19.31 10.68
N MET A 15 -8.19 19.41 11.94
CA MET A 15 -8.48 18.24 12.77
C MET A 15 -9.59 17.34 12.17
N LEU A 16 -10.64 17.95 11.63
CA LEU A 16 -11.74 17.22 10.97
C LEU A 16 -11.22 16.49 9.73
N MET A 17 -10.50 17.19 8.84
CA MET A 17 -9.91 16.61 7.63
C MET A 17 -8.99 15.42 7.98
N ARG A 18 -8.09 15.60 8.95
CA ARG A 18 -7.17 14.55 9.40
C ARG A 18 -7.92 13.33 9.95
N ASN A 19 -8.91 13.55 10.81
CA ASN A 19 -9.67 12.45 11.41
C ASN A 19 -10.54 11.74 10.37
N MET A 20 -11.16 12.48 9.44
CA MET A 20 -11.90 11.92 8.32
C MET A 20 -11.00 11.04 7.46
N HIS A 21 -9.80 11.50 7.11
CA HIS A 21 -8.84 10.73 6.33
C HIS A 21 -8.44 9.42 7.05
N ARG A 22 -8.17 9.49 8.36
CA ARG A 22 -7.83 8.32 9.17
C ARG A 22 -8.97 7.30 9.24
N TRP A 23 -10.18 7.75 9.56
CA TRP A 23 -11.34 6.85 9.68
C TRP A 23 -11.77 6.29 8.33
N ALA A 24 -11.71 7.09 7.25
CA ALA A 24 -11.96 6.63 5.90
C ALA A 24 -10.96 5.55 5.46
N ALA A 25 -9.67 5.70 5.81
CA ALA A 25 -8.67 4.67 5.53
C ALA A 25 -8.98 3.34 6.25
N HIS A 26 -9.37 3.38 7.53
CA HIS A 26 -9.78 2.17 8.26
C HIS A 26 -11.05 1.55 7.67
N ALA A 27 -12.06 2.36 7.35
CA ALA A 27 -13.28 1.89 6.71
C ALA A 27 -12.99 1.24 5.34
N MET A 28 -12.09 1.83 4.54
CA MET A 28 -11.66 1.27 3.25
C MET A 28 -11.04 -0.13 3.42
N VAL A 29 -10.11 -0.31 4.37
CA VAL A 29 -9.52 -1.63 4.62
C VAL A 29 -10.59 -2.65 5.02
N ILE A 30 -11.47 -2.30 5.97
CA ILE A 30 -12.54 -3.20 6.43
C ILE A 30 -13.48 -3.58 5.28
N THR A 31 -13.95 -2.60 4.53
CA THR A 31 -14.90 -2.82 3.43
C THR A 31 -14.29 -3.61 2.27
N VAL A 32 -13.02 -3.38 1.94
CA VAL A 32 -12.31 -4.20 0.94
C VAL A 32 -12.19 -5.65 1.41
N TRP A 33 -11.86 -5.89 2.68
CA TRP A 33 -11.84 -7.26 3.22
C TRP A 33 -13.22 -7.94 3.16
N LEU A 34 -14.28 -7.23 3.58
CA LEU A 34 -15.65 -7.72 3.47
C LEU A 34 -16.05 -8.01 2.00
N HIS A 35 -15.60 -7.17 1.07
CA HIS A 35 -15.80 -7.38 -0.36
C HIS A 35 -15.09 -8.66 -0.84
N MET A 36 -13.83 -8.87 -0.45
CA MET A 36 -13.08 -10.09 -0.78
C MET A 36 -13.77 -11.34 -0.23
N PHE A 37 -14.22 -11.30 1.03
CA PHE A 37 -14.98 -12.40 1.63
C PHE A 37 -16.26 -12.69 0.87
N ARG A 38 -17.05 -11.65 0.53
CA ARG A 38 -18.29 -11.83 -0.23
C ARG A 38 -18.00 -12.50 -1.58
N VAL A 39 -16.99 -12.04 -2.31
CA VAL A 39 -16.64 -12.60 -3.63
C VAL A 39 -16.22 -14.07 -3.53
N PHE A 40 -15.45 -14.42 -2.51
CA PHE A 40 -15.05 -15.81 -2.25
C PHE A 40 -16.24 -16.69 -1.87
N LEU A 41 -17.03 -16.29 -0.87
CA LEU A 41 -18.16 -17.06 -0.36
C LEU A 41 -19.28 -17.25 -1.39
N THR A 42 -19.46 -16.29 -2.30
CA THR A 42 -20.45 -16.39 -3.38
C THR A 42 -19.91 -17.05 -4.65
N GLY A 43 -18.64 -17.48 -4.68
CA GLY A 43 -18.01 -18.05 -5.88
C GLY A 43 -17.90 -17.07 -7.05
N SER A 44 -17.98 -15.76 -6.80
CA SER A 44 -17.97 -14.70 -7.83
C SER A 44 -16.65 -14.62 -8.63
N TYR A 45 -15.59 -15.27 -8.14
CA TYR A 45 -14.27 -15.32 -8.79
C TYR A 45 -14.16 -16.41 -9.88
N LYS A 46 -15.16 -17.30 -9.99
CA LYS A 46 -15.19 -18.42 -10.96
C LYS A 46 -15.27 -17.92 -12.43
N PRO A 47 -15.01 -18.80 -13.41
CA PRO A 47 -15.13 -18.46 -14.82
C PRO A 47 -16.43 -17.72 -15.15
N PRO A 48 -16.39 -16.61 -15.94
CA PRO A 48 -15.25 -16.04 -16.69
C PRO A 48 -14.51 -14.87 -15.98
N ARG A 49 -14.56 -14.79 -14.64
CA ARG A 49 -14.16 -13.62 -13.83
C ARG A 49 -12.83 -13.78 -13.09
N GLU A 50 -12.06 -14.83 -13.38
CA GLU A 50 -10.81 -15.15 -12.68
C GLU A 50 -9.77 -14.03 -12.83
N PHE A 51 -9.69 -13.43 -14.02
CA PHE A 51 -8.80 -12.29 -14.26
C PHE A 51 -9.16 -11.09 -13.37
N ASN A 52 -10.45 -10.82 -13.20
CA ASN A 52 -10.91 -9.73 -12.34
C ASN A 52 -10.61 -10.00 -10.86
N TRP A 53 -10.64 -11.26 -10.44
CA TRP A 53 -10.21 -11.67 -9.11
C TRP A 53 -8.73 -11.40 -8.86
N VAL A 54 -7.86 -11.72 -9.82
CA VAL A 54 -6.42 -11.40 -9.71
C VAL A 54 -6.19 -9.89 -9.58
N ILE A 55 -6.91 -9.08 -10.36
CA ILE A 55 -6.87 -7.62 -10.20
C ILE A 55 -7.34 -7.21 -8.79
N GLY A 56 -8.41 -7.83 -8.27
CA GLY A 56 -8.90 -7.62 -6.91
C GLY A 56 -7.84 -7.94 -5.85
N VAL A 57 -7.08 -9.03 -6.02
CA VAL A 57 -5.95 -9.39 -5.14
C VAL A 57 -4.87 -8.29 -5.16
N PHE A 58 -4.50 -7.79 -6.34
CA PHE A 58 -3.59 -6.65 -6.42
C PHE A 58 -4.16 -5.41 -5.72
N LEU A 59 -5.44 -5.07 -5.95
CA LEU A 59 -6.09 -3.91 -5.33
C LEU A 59 -6.12 -3.98 -3.80
N VAL A 60 -6.37 -5.15 -3.19
CA VAL A 60 -6.27 -5.29 -1.73
C VAL A 60 -4.83 -5.13 -1.26
N THR A 61 -3.83 -5.66 -1.99
CA THR A 61 -2.41 -5.42 -1.68
C THR A 61 -2.07 -3.92 -1.75
N PHE A 62 -2.48 -3.21 -2.80
CA PHE A 62 -2.28 -1.76 -2.92
C PHE A 62 -3.00 -0.97 -1.81
N THR A 63 -4.18 -1.42 -1.38
CA THR A 63 -4.91 -0.82 -0.24
C THR A 63 -4.13 -0.94 1.06
N LEU A 64 -3.56 -2.13 1.34
CA LEU A 64 -2.71 -2.33 2.51
C LEU A 64 -1.41 -1.51 2.42
N LEU A 65 -0.82 -1.40 1.23
CA LEU A 65 0.36 -0.55 1.01
C LEU A 65 0.03 0.94 1.20
N LEU A 66 -1.12 1.43 0.75
CA LEU A 66 -1.59 2.80 1.04
C LEU A 66 -1.72 3.00 2.56
N SER A 67 -2.37 2.07 3.26
CA SER A 67 -2.53 2.14 4.71
C SER A 67 -1.18 2.18 5.44
N PHE A 68 -0.23 1.33 5.03
CA PHE A 68 1.10 1.29 5.63
C PHE A 68 1.88 2.56 5.33
N THR A 69 2.00 2.97 4.07
CA THR A 69 2.79 4.15 3.67
C THR A 69 2.25 5.46 4.25
N GLY A 70 0.92 5.61 4.35
CA GLY A 70 0.29 6.79 4.96
C GLY A 70 0.50 6.87 6.46
N TYR A 71 0.59 5.72 7.14
CA TYR A 71 0.88 5.63 8.57
C TYR A 71 2.26 6.20 8.94
N LEU A 72 3.19 6.24 7.99
CA LEU A 72 4.57 6.69 8.21
C LEU A 72 4.69 8.22 8.20
N LEU A 73 3.78 8.91 7.51
CA LEU A 73 3.91 10.34 7.19
C LEU A 73 3.80 11.30 8.39
N PRO A 74 3.08 11.00 9.49
CA PRO A 74 3.09 11.87 10.66
C PRO A 74 4.47 12.05 11.30
N TRP A 75 5.36 11.07 11.08
CA TRP A 75 6.75 11.06 11.55
C TRP A 75 6.87 11.22 13.07
N ASP A 76 5.99 10.54 13.82
CA ASP A 76 6.07 10.39 15.27
C ASP A 76 6.87 9.12 15.64
N GLN A 77 7.05 8.84 16.93
CA GLN A 77 7.83 7.69 17.38
C GLN A 77 7.32 6.36 16.82
N LEU A 78 6.00 6.19 16.79
CA LEU A 78 5.39 4.95 16.34
C LEU A 78 5.58 4.76 14.84
N ALA A 79 5.43 5.83 14.05
CA ALA A 79 5.76 5.83 12.63
C ALA A 79 7.24 5.48 12.39
N MET A 80 8.17 6.06 13.14
CA MET A 80 9.61 5.79 12.98
C MET A 80 9.96 4.32 13.21
N TRP A 81 9.36 3.69 14.22
CA TRP A 81 9.52 2.25 14.45
C TRP A 81 8.85 1.41 13.36
N ALA A 82 7.67 1.81 12.89
CA ALA A 82 6.99 1.13 11.79
C ALA A 82 7.79 1.19 10.48
N VAL A 83 8.38 2.34 10.13
CA VAL A 83 9.30 2.44 8.97
C VAL A 83 10.48 1.50 9.17
N THR A 84 11.10 1.54 10.35
CA THR A 84 12.31 0.76 10.64
C THR A 84 12.04 -0.74 10.52
N VAL A 85 11.00 -1.25 11.19
CA VAL A 85 10.62 -2.66 11.15
C VAL A 85 10.17 -3.06 9.74
N GLY A 86 9.26 -2.30 9.13
CA GLY A 86 8.71 -2.64 7.82
C GLY A 86 9.75 -2.65 6.71
N THR A 87 10.71 -1.71 6.73
CA THR A 87 11.79 -1.68 5.72
C THR A 87 12.90 -2.69 6.01
N ASN A 88 13.09 -3.12 7.27
CA ASN A 88 14.01 -4.22 7.58
C ASN A 88 13.55 -5.54 6.95
N MET A 89 12.24 -5.79 6.85
CA MET A 89 11.71 -6.97 6.14
C MET A 89 12.12 -7.00 4.66
N ALA A 90 12.35 -5.83 4.04
CA ALA A 90 12.76 -5.75 2.64
C ALA A 90 14.17 -6.33 2.41
N ARG A 91 14.99 -6.50 3.45
CA ARG A 91 16.30 -7.17 3.32
C ARG A 91 16.19 -8.64 2.91
N ALA A 92 15.07 -9.28 3.24
CA ALA A 92 14.78 -10.67 2.88
C ALA A 92 14.07 -10.81 1.51
N THR A 93 13.94 -9.73 0.74
CA THR A 93 13.35 -9.77 -0.61
C THR A 93 14.18 -10.70 -1.49
N PRO A 94 13.62 -11.74 -2.14
CA PRO A 94 14.39 -12.80 -2.78
C PRO A 94 15.57 -12.32 -3.65
N PHE A 95 15.28 -11.61 -4.74
CA PHE A 95 16.33 -11.19 -5.68
C PHE A 95 17.04 -9.88 -5.32
N LEU A 96 16.41 -9.02 -4.52
CA LEU A 96 16.85 -7.62 -4.33
C LEU A 96 17.29 -7.32 -2.89
N GLY A 97 17.06 -8.23 -1.96
CA GLY A 97 17.44 -8.11 -0.57
C GLY A 97 18.77 -8.83 -0.32
N HIS A 98 19.68 -8.23 0.44
CA HIS A 98 20.98 -8.84 0.72
C HIS A 98 20.91 -10.04 1.68
N GLU A 99 19.76 -10.27 2.33
CA GLU A 99 19.43 -11.45 3.13
C GLU A 99 18.40 -12.34 2.40
N GLY A 100 18.06 -12.00 1.15
CA GLY A 100 17.06 -12.70 0.35
C GLY A 100 17.58 -13.99 -0.28
N PRO A 101 16.73 -15.03 -0.42
CA PRO A 101 17.08 -16.19 -1.22
C PRO A 101 17.19 -15.80 -2.70
N PHE A 102 18.21 -16.26 -3.41
CA PHE A 102 18.48 -15.94 -4.83
C PHE A 102 19.18 -14.60 -5.09
N GLN A 103 19.67 -13.90 -4.06
CA GLN A 103 20.45 -12.67 -4.26
C GLN A 103 21.70 -12.91 -5.13
N GLU A 104 22.26 -14.13 -5.09
CA GLU A 104 23.46 -14.52 -5.83
C GLU A 104 23.29 -14.46 -7.35
N PHE A 105 22.05 -14.48 -7.84
CA PHE A 105 21.74 -14.34 -9.27
C PHE A 105 21.67 -12.88 -9.73
N VAL A 106 21.75 -11.90 -8.81
CA VAL A 106 21.67 -10.47 -9.12
C VAL A 106 22.99 -9.78 -8.73
N PHE A 107 23.70 -9.30 -9.74
CA PHE A 107 24.94 -8.56 -9.51
C PHE A 107 24.67 -7.20 -8.83
N GLY A 108 25.45 -6.89 -7.79
CA GLY A 108 25.44 -5.59 -7.12
C GLY A 108 24.56 -5.47 -5.88
N VAL A 109 23.85 -6.54 -5.49
CA VAL A 109 23.13 -6.57 -4.20
C VAL A 109 24.13 -6.65 -3.05
N SER A 110 24.01 -5.74 -2.09
CA SER A 110 24.86 -5.70 -0.90
C SER A 110 24.12 -5.09 0.28
N PRO A 111 24.61 -5.20 1.53
CA PRO A 111 23.99 -4.53 2.68
C PRO A 111 23.84 -3.00 2.53
N ARG A 112 24.60 -2.40 1.61
CA ARG A 112 24.52 -0.96 1.29
C ARG A 112 23.59 -0.66 0.10
N TYR A 113 23.40 -1.61 -0.80
CA TYR A 113 22.63 -1.50 -2.03
C TYR A 113 21.68 -2.70 -2.15
N ASP A 114 20.61 -2.67 -1.36
CA ASP A 114 19.53 -3.66 -1.36
C ASP A 114 18.14 -3.00 -1.44
N ALA A 115 17.10 -3.82 -1.49
CA ALA A 115 15.71 -3.38 -1.50
C ALA A 115 15.37 -2.43 -0.35
N ARG A 116 15.93 -2.65 0.85
CA ARG A 116 15.73 -1.72 1.98
C ARG A 116 16.34 -0.35 1.70
N SER A 117 17.60 -0.30 1.26
CA SER A 117 18.29 0.95 0.93
C SER A 117 17.58 1.72 -0.20
N LEU A 118 16.97 0.99 -1.15
CA LEU A 118 16.13 1.55 -2.21
C LEU A 118 14.80 2.11 -1.69
N LEU A 119 14.23 1.54 -0.63
CA LEU A 119 13.02 2.11 -0.02
C LEU A 119 13.34 3.37 0.78
N ILE A 120 14.40 3.36 1.60
CA ILE A 120 14.69 4.44 2.55
C ILE A 120 15.62 5.53 2.00
N GLY A 121 16.34 5.27 0.92
CA GLY A 121 17.27 6.24 0.33
C GLY A 121 18.53 6.50 1.14
N GLY A 122 18.98 5.51 1.91
CA GLY A 122 20.16 5.59 2.74
C GLY A 122 20.42 4.29 3.50
N SER A 123 21.42 4.31 4.40
CA SER A 123 21.71 3.20 5.32
C SER A 123 20.81 3.22 6.56
N VAL A 124 20.33 4.41 6.94
CA VAL A 124 19.46 4.65 8.10
C VAL A 124 18.17 5.35 7.69
N VAL A 125 17.11 5.18 8.48
CA VAL A 125 15.84 5.87 8.26
C VAL A 125 16.03 7.36 8.54
N GLY A 126 15.69 8.22 7.58
CA GLY A 126 15.88 9.66 7.68
C GLY A 126 15.04 10.44 6.67
N PRO A 127 15.34 11.73 6.44
CA PRO A 127 14.57 12.59 5.54
C PRO A 127 14.36 12.03 4.12
N PRO A 128 15.33 11.36 3.47
CA PRO A 128 15.11 10.73 2.17
C PRO A 128 14.01 9.67 2.19
N ALA A 129 13.87 8.92 3.29
CA ALA A 129 12.84 7.91 3.44
C ALA A 129 11.46 8.56 3.50
N LEU A 130 11.31 9.64 4.29
CA LEU A 130 10.05 10.38 4.38
C LEU A 130 9.60 10.89 3.00
N LEU A 131 10.51 11.49 2.24
CA LEU A 131 10.20 11.97 0.89
C LEU A 131 9.76 10.83 -0.04
N ARG A 132 10.46 9.68 -0.02
CA ARG A 132 10.11 8.52 -0.84
C ARG A 132 8.75 7.95 -0.46
N PHE A 133 8.47 7.78 0.83
CA PHE A 133 7.16 7.30 1.29
C PHE A 133 6.04 8.31 1.00
N TYR A 134 6.31 9.60 1.06
CA TYR A 134 5.35 10.63 0.64
C TYR A 134 5.01 10.50 -0.86
N VAL A 135 6.02 10.40 -1.73
CA VAL A 135 5.80 10.22 -3.18
C VAL A 135 5.09 8.90 -3.47
N LEU A 136 5.45 7.82 -2.78
CA LEU A 136 4.77 6.53 -2.90
C LEU A 136 3.30 6.65 -2.51
N HIS A 137 3.00 7.25 -1.36
CA HIS A 137 1.66 7.33 -0.80
C HIS A 137 0.74 8.28 -1.56
N CYS A 138 1.23 9.46 -1.95
CA CYS A 138 0.42 10.52 -2.54
C CYS A 138 0.35 10.46 -4.07
N ILE A 139 1.31 9.80 -4.74
CA ILE A 139 1.41 9.80 -6.21
C ILE A 139 1.40 8.37 -6.75
N PHE A 140 2.46 7.60 -6.50
CA PHE A 140 2.69 6.36 -7.23
C PHE A 140 1.61 5.29 -6.95
N ILE A 141 1.39 4.98 -5.67
CA ILE A 141 0.44 3.94 -5.25
C ILE A 141 -1.00 4.32 -5.63
N PRO A 142 -1.49 5.56 -5.41
CA PRO A 142 -2.81 5.99 -5.89
C PRO A 142 -2.99 5.89 -7.40
N LEU A 143 -1.99 6.26 -8.20
CA LEU A 143 -2.08 6.18 -9.67
C LEU A 143 -2.18 4.74 -10.16
N VAL A 144 -1.35 3.84 -9.61
CA VAL A 144 -1.39 2.42 -9.97
C VAL A 144 -2.71 1.78 -9.52
N ALA A 145 -3.15 2.04 -8.28
CA ALA A 145 -4.44 1.58 -7.80
C ALA A 145 -5.60 2.13 -8.64
N GLY A 146 -5.55 3.40 -9.04
CA GLY A 146 -6.51 4.05 -9.94
C GLY A 146 -6.62 3.33 -11.29
N ALA A 147 -5.48 3.05 -11.93
CA ALA A 147 -5.45 2.31 -13.18
C ALA A 147 -6.03 0.89 -13.02
N LEU A 148 -5.67 0.18 -11.95
CA LEU A 148 -6.21 -1.14 -11.64
C LEU A 148 -7.73 -1.10 -11.39
N MET A 149 -8.24 -0.08 -10.70
CA MET A 149 -9.68 0.10 -10.47
C MET A 149 -10.43 0.32 -11.79
N ILE A 150 -9.89 1.12 -12.71
CA ILE A 150 -10.47 1.32 -14.04
C ILE A 150 -10.60 -0.02 -14.77
N VAL A 151 -9.53 -0.82 -14.78
CA VAL A 151 -9.54 -2.15 -15.40
C VAL A 151 -10.52 -3.09 -14.69
N HIS A 152 -10.55 -3.06 -13.36
CA HIS A 152 -11.44 -3.88 -12.54
C HIS A 152 -12.92 -3.61 -12.84
N PHE A 153 -13.33 -2.33 -12.86
CA PHE A 153 -14.70 -1.94 -13.16
C PHE A 153 -15.07 -2.20 -14.62
N TRP A 154 -14.16 -1.91 -15.55
CA TRP A 154 -14.35 -2.23 -16.96
C TRP A 154 -14.60 -3.72 -17.16
N ARG A 155 -13.85 -4.59 -16.48
CA ARG A 155 -14.01 -6.04 -16.60
C ARG A 155 -15.33 -6.52 -16.02
N ILE A 156 -15.77 -5.99 -14.88
CA ILE A 156 -17.10 -6.27 -14.32
C ILE A 156 -18.21 -5.93 -15.35
N ARG A 157 -18.12 -4.76 -15.99
CA ARG A 157 -19.08 -4.36 -17.03
C ARG A 157 -19.03 -5.28 -18.25
N LYS A 158 -17.83 -5.66 -18.69
CA LYS A 158 -17.63 -6.50 -19.88
C LYS A 158 -18.10 -7.94 -19.67
N ASP A 159 -17.97 -8.48 -18.45
CA ASP A 159 -18.33 -9.86 -18.09
C ASP A 159 -19.82 -10.01 -17.70
N GLY A 160 -20.69 -9.13 -18.18
CA GLY A 160 -22.13 -9.22 -17.94
C GLY A 160 -22.59 -8.80 -16.54
N GLY A 161 -21.80 -8.01 -15.81
CA GLY A 161 -22.22 -7.41 -14.54
C GLY A 161 -21.91 -8.26 -13.30
N ILE A 162 -22.91 -8.50 -12.45
CA ILE A 162 -22.76 -9.22 -11.18
C ILE A 162 -22.95 -10.73 -11.43
N SER A 163 -22.33 -11.58 -10.60
CA SER A 163 -22.62 -13.02 -10.59
C SER A 163 -24.10 -13.30 -10.33
N GLY A 164 -24.63 -14.39 -10.90
CA GLY A 164 -25.98 -14.86 -10.60
C GLY A 164 -26.16 -15.30 -9.14
N PRO A 165 -27.40 -15.55 -8.71
CA PRO A 165 -27.69 -16.11 -7.39
C PRO A 165 -27.03 -17.49 -7.23
N LEU A 166 -26.78 -17.85 -5.96
CA LEU A 166 -26.24 -19.16 -5.56
C LEU A 166 -27.18 -20.31 -5.86
#